data_AF-A0A5D2PEU4-F1
#
_entry.id   AF-A0A5D2PEU4-F1
#
_cell.length_a   1.000
_cell.length_b   1.000
_cell.length_c   1.000
_cell.angle_alpha   90.00
_cell.angle_beta   90.00
_cell.angle_gamma   90.00
#
_symmetry.space_group_name_H-M   'P 1'
#
loop_
_entity.id
_entity.type
_entity.pdbx_description
1 polymer ?
#
loop_
_entity_poly.entity_id
_entity_poly.type
_entity_poly.pdbx_seq_one_letter_code
_entity_poly.pdbx_strand_id
1 'polypeptide(L)'
;MEFCPTCGNMLQYELPHMGRPSRFFCPTCPYVCHLENKVKIKRRQHLVKKEIEPVFNKEDMKMGGSETDGYPHIRVWDTGT
;
A
#
# COMPACT_ATOMS: atom_id res chain seq x y z
N MET A 1 4.57 7.09 0.65
CA MET A 1 5.54 7.18 -0.45
C MET A 1 6.05 8.61 -0.45
N GLU A 2 7.36 8.83 -0.58
CA GLU A 2 7.97 10.17 -0.51
C GLU A 2 8.63 10.54 -1.85
N PHE A 3 8.51 11.82 -2.23
CA PHE A 3 9.03 12.37 -3.47
C PHE A 3 10.06 13.46 -3.17
N CYS A 4 11.04 13.60 -4.04
CA CYS A 4 12.05 14.63 -3.89
C CYS A 4 11.47 16.02 -4.21
N PRO A 5 11.76 17.05 -3.39
CA PRO A 5 11.27 18.41 -3.62
C PRO A 5 11.90 19.08 -4.86
N THR A 6 13.06 18.61 -5.33
CA THR A 6 13.77 19.20 -6.46
C THR A 6 13.45 18.51 -7.77
N CYS A 7 13.59 17.19 -7.81
CA CYS A 7 13.50 16.38 -9.04
C CYS A 7 12.07 15.83 -9.27
N GLY A 8 11.17 15.90 -8.28
CA GLY A 8 9.84 15.28 -8.34
C GLY A 8 9.84 13.75 -8.41
N ASN A 9 11.01 13.11 -8.48
CA ASN A 9 11.15 11.66 -8.54
C ASN A 9 10.93 11.01 -7.18
N MET A 10 10.48 9.75 -7.21
CA MET A 10 10.28 8.93 -6.02
C MET A 10 11.61 8.66 -5.32
N LEU A 11 11.66 8.93 -4.01
CA LEU A 11 12.85 8.69 -3.21
C LEU A 11 13.04 7.21 -2.94
N GLN A 12 14.29 6.73 -3.04
CA GLN A 12 14.67 5.36 -2.74
C GLN A 12 15.18 5.24 -1.30
N TYR A 13 14.89 4.11 -0.65
CA TYR A 13 15.30 3.84 0.73
C TYR A 13 16.62 3.06 0.75
N GLU A 14 17.61 3.59 1.46
CA GLU A 14 18.88 2.91 1.73
C GLU A 14 18.90 2.35 3.17
N LEU A 15 19.26 1.08 3.30
CA LEU A 15 19.38 0.40 4.58
C LEU A 15 20.58 0.94 5.38
N PRO A 16 20.51 0.93 6.71
CA PRO A 16 21.65 1.30 7.54
C PRO A 16 22.80 0.30 7.35
N HIS A 17 24.02 0.79 7.11
CA HIS A 17 25.21 -0.03 6.87
C HIS A 17 26.43 0.57 7.57
N MET A 18 27.22 -0.26 8.27
CA MET A 18 28.48 0.12 8.94
C MET A 18 28.36 1.38 9.82
N GLY A 19 27.30 1.45 10.64
CA GLY A 19 27.07 2.59 11.55
C GLY A 19 26.46 3.83 10.90
N ARG A 20 26.17 3.80 9.59
CA ARG A 20 25.41 4.86 8.92
C ARG A 20 23.90 4.67 9.13
N PRO A 21 23.15 5.73 9.47
CA PRO A 21 21.70 5.65 9.61
C PRO A 21 21.04 5.40 8.25
N SER A 22 19.79 4.92 8.27
CA SER A 22 19.00 4.81 7.06
C SER A 22 18.65 6.18 6.49
N ARG A 23 18.52 6.26 5.16
CA ARG A 23 18.25 7.51 4.45
C ARG A 23 17.43 7.28 3.20
N PHE A 24 16.72 8.33 2.79
CA PHE A 24 16.08 8.43 1.49
C PHE A 24 16.94 9.27 0.54
N PHE A 25 17.15 8.81 -0.69
CA PHE A 25 17.92 9.55 -1.70
C PHE A 25 17.16 9.65 -3.03
N CYS A 26 17.31 10.76 -3.75
CA CYS A 26 16.80 10.86 -5.13
C CYS A 26 17.80 10.15 -6.06
N PRO A 27 17.35 9.27 -6.98
CA PRO A 27 18.23 8.62 -7.95
C PRO A 27 18.75 9.57 -9.04
N THR A 28 18.17 10.76 -9.18
CA THR A 28 18.45 11.71 -10.28
C THR A 28 19.03 13.05 -9.82
N CYS A 29 19.07 13.33 -8.52
CA CYS A 29 19.63 14.57 -7.99
C CYS A 29 20.30 14.33 -6.62
N PRO A 30 21.20 15.21 -6.16
CA PRO A 30 21.98 15.00 -4.94
C PRO A 30 21.18 15.19 -3.64
N TYR A 31 19.84 15.22 -3.72
CA TYR A 31 18.98 15.36 -2.57
C TYR A 31 19.00 14.10 -1.70
N VAL A 32 19.24 14.29 -0.39
CA VAL A 32 19.26 13.24 0.62
C VAL A 32 18.46 13.69 1.84
N CYS A 33 17.57 12.82 2.32
CA CYS A 33 16.80 13.00 3.54
C CYS A 33 17.20 11.92 4.55
N HIS A 34 17.64 12.31 5.75
CA HIS A 34 18.03 11.38 6.80
C HIS A 34 16.81 10.97 7.62
N LEU A 35 16.67 9.66 7.89
CA LEU A 35 15.56 9.17 8.69
C LEU A 35 15.84 9.39 10.18
N GLU A 36 15.02 10.17 10.87
CA GLU A 36 15.10 10.26 12.33
C GLU A 36 14.66 8.94 12.98
N ASN A 37 15.26 8.59 14.11
CA ASN A 37 15.10 7.30 14.83
C ASN A 37 13.65 6.94 15.24
N LYS A 38 12.67 7.82 14.98
CA LYS A 38 11.25 7.64 15.34
C LYS A 38 10.34 7.33 14.14
N VAL A 39 10.86 7.32 12.91
CA VAL A 39 10.02 6.99 11.74
C VAL A 39 9.85 5.48 11.63
N LYS A 40 8.72 4.99 12.14
CA LYS A 40 8.33 3.59 11.97
C LYS A 40 7.86 3.39 10.53
N ILE A 41 8.69 2.78 9.67
CA ILE A 41 8.23 2.21 8.39
C ILE A 41 7.34 1.01 8.73
N LYS A 42 6.07 1.28 9.05
CA LYS A 42 5.12 0.24 9.42
C LYS A 42 4.69 -0.50 8.17
N ARG A 43 5.10 -1.77 8.02
CA ARG A 43 4.32 -2.77 7.29
C ARG A 43 3.46 -3.54 8.29
N ARG A 44 2.26 -3.04 8.56
CA ARG A 44 1.20 -3.83 9.18
C ARG A 44 -0.04 -3.70 8.33
N GLN A 45 -0.36 -4.76 7.60
CA GLN A 45 -1.62 -4.88 6.90
C GLN A 45 -2.27 -6.17 7.37
N HIS A 46 -3.20 -6.07 8.32
CA HIS A 46 -4.15 -7.16 8.51
C HIS A 46 -5.19 -7.01 7.42
N LEU A 47 -4.98 -7.76 6.34
CA LEU A 47 -5.93 -7.91 5.26
C LEU A 47 -7.14 -8.66 5.81
N VAL A 48 -8.10 -7.87 6.22
CA VAL A 48 -9.46 -8.31 6.34
C VAL A 48 -9.96 -8.24 4.86
N LYS A 49 -10.65 -9.27 4.37
CA LYS A 49 -11.21 -9.39 3.00
C LYS A 49 -12.34 -8.31 2.64
N LYS A 50 -13.66 -8.50 2.58
CA LYS A 50 -14.85 -7.59 2.51
C LYS A 50 -16.01 -8.44 1.98
N GLU A 51 -17.13 -8.64 2.67
CA GLU A 51 -18.19 -9.47 2.04
C GLU A 51 -18.70 -8.82 0.76
N ILE A 52 -19.04 -9.65 -0.20
CA ILE A 52 -18.93 -9.28 -1.58
C ILE A 52 -20.16 -9.78 -2.30
N GLU A 53 -21.12 -8.87 -2.43
CA GLU A 53 -22.47 -9.11 -2.92
C GLU A 53 -22.51 -9.19 -4.44
N PRO A 54 -22.73 -10.37 -5.04
CA PRO A 54 -22.64 -10.54 -6.49
C PRO A 54 -23.42 -9.44 -7.22
N VAL A 55 -22.70 -8.58 -7.95
CA VAL A 55 -23.26 -7.40 -8.66
C VAL A 55 -24.16 -7.84 -9.83
N PHE A 56 -24.19 -9.13 -10.18
CA PHE A 56 -24.94 -9.67 -11.30
C PHE A 56 -25.90 -10.78 -10.85
N ASN A 57 -27.18 -10.64 -11.18
CA ASN A 57 -28.13 -11.75 -11.14
C ASN A 57 -27.87 -12.71 -12.32
N LYS A 58 -28.17 -14.01 -12.15
CA LYS A 58 -27.85 -15.07 -13.13
C LYS A 58 -28.48 -14.86 -14.51
N GLU A 59 -29.52 -14.04 -14.58
CA GLU A 59 -30.22 -13.66 -15.80
C GLU A 59 -29.54 -12.52 -16.57
N ASP A 60 -28.76 -11.65 -15.90
CA ASP A 60 -28.01 -10.54 -16.54
C ASP A 60 -26.73 -11.01 -17.24
N MET A 61 -26.17 -12.17 -16.85
CA MET A 61 -24.96 -12.75 -17.47
C MET A 61 -25.16 -13.27 -18.90
N LYS A 62 -26.41 -13.44 -19.37
CA LYS A 62 -26.70 -13.92 -20.73
C LYS A 62 -27.10 -12.82 -21.71
N MET A 63 -27.42 -11.61 -21.24
CA MET A 63 -28.06 -10.60 -22.10
C MET A 63 -27.11 -9.57 -22.71
N GLY A 64 -25.89 -9.38 -22.21
CA GLY A 64 -24.89 -8.66 -22.99
C GLY A 64 -23.82 -7.93 -22.20
N GLY A 65 -22.58 -8.13 -22.63
CA GLY A 65 -21.49 -7.19 -22.39
C GLY A 65 -20.38 -7.72 -21.50
N SER A 66 -19.15 -7.52 -21.96
CA SER A 66 -17.85 -7.90 -21.41
C SER A 66 -17.53 -7.39 -19.97
N GLU A 67 -16.58 -8.09 -19.32
CA GLU A 67 -15.59 -7.61 -18.31
C GLU A 67 -15.83 -7.80 -16.77
N THR A 68 -15.16 -8.84 -16.25
CA THR A 68 -14.21 -8.99 -15.10
C THR A 68 -14.37 -8.37 -13.70
N ASP A 69 -13.89 -9.19 -12.74
CA ASP A 69 -13.38 -8.95 -11.36
C ASP A 69 -14.41 -8.61 -10.25
N GLY A 70 -14.36 -9.12 -9.02
CA GLY A 70 -13.35 -9.83 -8.23
C GLY A 70 -13.61 -9.49 -6.75
N TYR A 71 -13.84 -10.49 -5.89
CA TYR A 71 -14.57 -10.27 -4.64
C TYR A 71 -13.92 -11.06 -3.47
N PRO A 72 -13.48 -10.43 -2.35
CA PRO A 72 -13.04 -11.17 -1.15
C PRO A 72 -13.68 -10.70 0.17
N HIS A 73 -14.28 -11.55 1.08
CA HIS A 73 -15.05 -11.47 2.43
C HIS A 73 -14.45 -11.06 3.88
N ILE A 74 -14.86 -9.97 4.61
CA ILE A 74 -14.44 -9.48 6.01
C ILE A 74 -15.57 -9.59 7.03
N ARG A 75 -15.48 -10.49 8.03
CA ARG A 75 -15.19 -10.32 9.50
C ARG A 75 -15.89 -9.18 10.27
N VAL A 76 -16.75 -9.56 11.21
CA VAL A 76 -17.19 -8.73 12.35
C VAL A 76 -16.49 -9.24 13.62
N TRP A 77 -15.87 -8.33 14.37
CA TRP A 77 -15.48 -8.50 15.77
C TRP A 77 -16.55 -7.78 16.60
N ASP A 78 -17.08 -8.36 17.68
CA ASP A 78 -17.54 -7.59 18.86
C ASP A 78 -17.74 -8.48 20.12
N THR A 79 -17.01 -8.08 21.16
CA THR A 79 -17.30 -8.03 22.61
C THR A 79 -18.11 -9.10 23.36
N GLY A 80 -17.48 -9.67 24.40
CA GLY A 80 -17.89 -9.49 25.80
C GLY A 80 -18.76 -10.56 26.49
N THR A 81 -18.16 -11.37 27.38
CA THR A 81 -18.60 -11.54 28.79
C THR A 81 -17.41 -11.97 29.63
#